data_AF-A0A349N5I9-F1
#
_entry.id   AF-A0A349N5I9-F1
#
_cell.length_a   1.000
_cell.length_b   1.000
_cell.length_c   1.000
_cell.angle_alpha   90.00
_cell.angle_beta   90.00
_cell.angle_gamma   90.00
#
_symmetry.space_group_name_H-M   'P 1'
#
loop_
_entity.id
_entity.type
_entity.pdbx_description
1 polymer ?
#
loop_
_entity_poly.entity_id
_entity_poly.type
_entity_poly.pdbx_seq_one_letter_code
_entity_poly.pdbx_strand_id
1 'polypeptide(L)'
;MLHRVTLLALGLLLVACKTYPNGERPTNSLYCDNFMIYEMCVTDLNSDGVIEFVYFEGSRQAFMYRPGTLRRLPKALTLHPCATEMDDEMVRITSRMFYIDESTTLLEKTDIRGSLMLRYMAALPEITACNLRREAAAETGT
;
A
#
# COMPACT_ATOMS: atom_id res chain seq x y z
N MET A 1 9.66 -15.84 -46.07
CA MET A 1 8.89 -14.70 -45.54
C MET A 1 8.19 -15.00 -44.22
N LEU A 2 7.74 -16.24 -43.98
CA LEU A 2 7.07 -16.66 -42.74
C LEU A 2 7.90 -16.42 -41.45
N HIS A 3 9.21 -16.67 -41.48
CA HIS A 3 10.12 -16.46 -40.33
C HIS A 3 10.29 -14.98 -39.91
N ARG A 4 10.13 -14.03 -40.85
CA ARG A 4 10.22 -12.60 -40.53
C ARG A 4 8.97 -12.12 -39.77
N VAL A 5 7.82 -12.72 -40.05
CA VAL A 5 6.54 -12.42 -39.39
C VAL A 5 6.51 -12.99 -37.97
N THR A 6 7.13 -14.17 -37.75
CA THR A 6 7.22 -14.78 -36.41
C THR A 6 8.14 -14.00 -35.46
N LEU A 7 9.24 -13.46 -35.96
CA LEU A 7 10.14 -12.59 -35.18
C LEU A 7 9.50 -11.25 -34.83
N LEU A 8 8.67 -10.68 -35.73
CA LEU A 8 7.93 -9.45 -35.43
C LEU A 8 6.84 -9.66 -34.37
N ALA A 9 6.14 -10.78 -34.41
CA ALA A 9 5.09 -11.12 -33.44
C ALA A 9 5.65 -11.35 -32.02
N LEU A 10 6.88 -11.88 -31.91
CA LEU A 10 7.54 -12.08 -30.62
C LEU A 10 8.03 -10.76 -30.00
N GLY A 11 8.37 -9.76 -30.82
CA GLY A 11 8.80 -8.43 -30.36
C GLY A 11 7.66 -7.61 -29.72
N LEU A 12 6.42 -7.75 -30.20
CA LEU A 12 5.27 -7.03 -29.63
C LEU A 12 4.83 -7.54 -28.25
N LEU A 13 5.20 -8.77 -27.87
CA LEU A 13 4.83 -9.34 -26.58
C LEU A 13 5.69 -8.85 -25.40
N LEU A 14 6.79 -8.13 -25.68
CA LEU A 14 7.70 -7.60 -24.66
C LEU A 14 7.42 -6.14 -24.25
N VAL A 15 6.38 -5.50 -24.80
CA VAL A 15 6.07 -4.08 -24.53
C VAL A 15 5.21 -3.89 -23.26
N ALA A 16 4.93 -4.96 -22.51
CA ALA A 16 4.42 -4.82 -21.14
C ALA A 16 5.57 -4.43 -20.17
N CYS A 17 6.31 -3.37 -20.49
CA CYS A 17 7.06 -2.66 -19.47
C CYS A 17 6.03 -2.11 -18.48
N LYS A 18 6.12 -2.53 -17.23
CA LYS A 18 5.48 -1.84 -16.10
C LYS A 18 5.92 -0.38 -16.17
N THR A 19 5.06 0.49 -16.68
CA THR A 19 5.30 1.93 -16.68
C THR A 19 5.14 2.40 -15.25
N TYR A 20 6.25 2.74 -14.60
CA TYR A 20 6.23 3.54 -13.39
C TYR A 20 5.40 4.81 -13.68
N PRO A 21 4.69 5.38 -12.69
CA PRO A 21 4.05 6.66 -12.87
C PRO A 21 5.14 7.65 -13.34
N ASN A 22 4.99 8.16 -14.56
CA ASN A 22 5.85 9.19 -15.17
C ASN A 22 7.35 8.88 -15.35
N GLY A 23 7.80 7.63 -15.19
CA GLY A 23 9.24 7.31 -15.33
C GLY A 23 10.12 7.81 -14.18
N GLU A 24 9.52 8.38 -13.14
CA GLU A 24 10.18 8.64 -11.86
C GLU A 24 10.40 7.34 -11.11
N ARG A 25 11.59 7.17 -10.55
CA ARG A 25 11.88 6.06 -9.64
C ARG A 25 11.37 6.42 -8.25
N PRO A 26 10.82 5.46 -7.49
CA PRO A 26 10.50 5.70 -6.09
C PRO A 26 11.76 6.20 -5.37
N THR A 27 11.64 7.29 -4.62
CA THR A 27 12.75 7.85 -3.83
C THR A 27 13.02 7.00 -2.60
N ASN A 28 12.01 6.27 -2.12
CA ASN A 28 12.08 5.42 -0.92
C ASN A 28 11.29 4.12 -1.11
N SER A 29 11.73 3.04 -0.47
CA SER A 29 10.99 1.76 -0.38
C SER A 29 10.21 1.60 0.94
N LEU A 30 10.39 2.56 1.84
CA LEU A 30 9.73 2.66 3.14
C LEU A 30 9.43 4.14 3.38
N TYR A 31 8.20 4.45 3.75
CA TYR A 31 7.83 5.80 4.16
C TYR A 31 7.01 5.71 5.45
N CYS A 32 7.43 6.44 6.48
CA CYS A 32 6.75 6.48 7.77
C CYS A 32 6.34 7.93 8.07
N ASP A 33 5.12 8.12 8.55
CA ASP A 33 4.59 9.44 8.85
C ASP A 33 3.45 9.35 9.86
N ASN A 34 3.10 10.48 10.44
CA ASN A 34 2.00 10.61 11.37
C ASN A 34 0.70 10.81 10.59
N PHE A 35 -0.20 9.85 10.71
CA PHE A 35 -1.55 9.92 10.18
C PHE A 35 -2.54 10.02 11.34
N MET A 36 -3.05 11.22 11.55
CA MET A 36 -3.85 11.57 12.73
C MET A 36 -3.08 11.34 14.04
N ILE A 37 -3.48 10.33 14.81
CA ILE A 37 -2.91 9.98 16.13
C ILE A 37 -1.93 8.81 16.06
N TYR A 38 -1.77 8.19 14.89
CA TYR A 38 -0.96 6.98 14.72
C TYR A 38 0.23 7.25 13.82
N GLU A 39 1.41 6.79 14.25
CA GLU A 39 2.57 6.66 13.38
C GLU A 39 2.44 5.39 12.54
N MET A 40 2.36 5.56 11.22
CA MET A 40 2.14 4.47 10.28
C MET A 40 3.23 4.46 9.24
N CYS A 41 3.60 3.26 8.81
CA CYS A 41 4.60 3.04 7.80
C CYS A 41 4.00 2.27 6.62
N VAL A 42 4.45 2.63 5.43
CA VAL A 42 4.12 1.96 4.17
C VAL A 42 5.38 1.38 3.57
N THR A 43 5.31 0.15 3.04
CA THR A 43 6.47 -0.54 2.49
C THR A 43 6.23 -1.03 1.08
N ASP A 44 7.26 -0.86 0.26
CA ASP A 44 7.47 -1.46 -1.05
C ASP A 44 8.64 -2.46 -0.92
N LEU A 45 8.33 -3.74 -1.01
CA LEU A 45 9.27 -4.83 -0.76
C LEU A 45 10.17 -5.15 -1.96
N ASN A 46 9.80 -4.74 -3.17
CA ASN A 46 10.54 -5.05 -4.39
C ASN A 46 11.02 -3.79 -5.14
N SER A 47 10.82 -2.61 -4.57
CA SER A 47 11.17 -1.31 -5.15
C SER A 47 10.51 -1.06 -6.52
N ASP A 48 9.30 -1.57 -6.70
CA ASP A 48 8.50 -1.36 -7.92
C ASP A 48 7.60 -0.12 -7.86
N GLY A 49 7.69 0.66 -6.78
CA GLY A 49 6.93 1.87 -6.53
C GLY A 49 5.48 1.59 -6.10
N VAL A 50 5.13 0.34 -5.80
CA VAL A 50 3.78 -0.06 -5.40
C VAL A 50 3.78 -0.59 -3.99
N ILE A 51 2.83 -0.12 -3.18
CA ILE A 51 2.73 -0.54 -1.78
C ILE A 51 2.36 -2.02 -1.64
N GLU A 52 3.02 -2.72 -0.71
CA GLU A 52 2.61 -4.03 -0.22
C GLU A 52 1.80 -4.00 1.06
N PHE A 53 2.26 -3.25 2.07
CA PHE A 53 1.69 -3.25 3.41
C PHE A 53 1.66 -1.84 4.01
N VAL A 54 0.60 -1.57 4.78
CA VAL A 54 0.52 -0.46 5.74
C VAL A 54 0.51 -1.06 7.14
N TYR A 55 1.36 -0.56 8.03
CA TYR A 55 1.49 -1.06 9.39
C TYR A 55 1.69 0.06 10.42
N PHE A 56 1.28 -0.18 11.67
CA PHE A 56 1.56 0.71 12.79
C PHE A 56 3.02 0.58 13.21
N GLU A 57 3.76 1.68 13.32
CA GLU A 57 5.19 1.67 13.64
C GLU A 57 5.48 0.96 14.97
N GLY A 58 4.83 1.41 16.05
CA GLY A 58 5.10 0.92 17.40
C GLY A 58 4.70 -0.54 17.65
N SER A 59 3.57 -1.00 17.10
CA SER A 59 3.12 -2.39 17.29
C SER A 59 3.61 -3.36 16.21
N ARG A 60 4.14 -2.84 15.10
CA ARG A 60 4.58 -3.63 13.94
C ARG A 60 3.46 -4.49 13.33
N GLN A 61 2.21 -4.08 13.52
CA GLN A 61 1.04 -4.78 13.01
C GLN A 61 0.58 -4.21 11.67
N ALA A 62 0.63 -5.03 10.62
CA ALA A 62 0.10 -4.70 9.30
C ALA A 62 -1.43 -4.74 9.33
N PHE A 63 -2.08 -3.63 9.01
CA PHE A 63 -3.54 -3.51 9.04
C PHE A 63 -4.15 -3.27 7.66
N MET A 64 -3.33 -2.98 6.65
CA MET A 64 -3.76 -3.03 5.24
C MET A 64 -2.70 -3.73 4.39
N TYR A 65 -3.13 -4.47 3.39
CA TYR A 65 -2.23 -5.18 2.47
C TYR A 65 -2.74 -5.15 1.03
N ARG A 66 -1.82 -5.16 0.08
CA ARG A 66 -2.17 -5.24 -1.34
C ARG A 66 -2.66 -6.66 -1.70
N PRO A 67 -3.63 -6.79 -2.63
CA PRO A 67 -4.07 -8.09 -3.10
C PRO A 67 -2.93 -9.02 -3.52
N GLY A 68 -2.95 -10.25 -3.00
CA GLY A 68 -1.97 -11.29 -3.32
C GLY A 68 -0.59 -11.16 -2.66
N THR A 69 -0.37 -10.19 -1.76
CA THR A 69 0.96 -9.95 -1.16
C THR A 69 1.16 -10.60 0.20
N LEU A 70 0.11 -11.09 0.88
CA LEU A 70 0.18 -11.69 2.22
C LEU A 70 1.26 -12.78 2.38
N ARG A 71 1.51 -13.59 1.34
CA ARG A 71 2.57 -14.61 1.35
C ARG A 71 3.99 -14.04 1.53
N ARG A 72 4.16 -12.75 1.24
CA ARG A 72 5.40 -11.98 1.38
C ARG A 72 5.43 -11.12 2.65
N LEU A 73 4.50 -11.32 3.59
CA LEU A 73 4.50 -10.57 4.85
C LEU A 73 5.86 -10.73 5.55
N PRO A 74 6.59 -9.62 5.81
CA PRO A 74 7.88 -9.67 6.47
C PRO A 74 7.77 -10.32 7.86
N LYS A 75 8.75 -11.16 8.23
CA LYS A 75 8.78 -11.83 9.55
C LYS A 75 8.75 -10.86 10.75
N ALA A 76 9.21 -9.63 10.54
CA ALA A 76 9.22 -8.57 11.53
C ALA A 76 7.87 -7.83 11.66
N LEU A 77 6.85 -8.26 10.92
CA LEU A 77 5.49 -7.76 10.98
C LEU A 77 4.54 -8.90 11.32
N THR A 78 3.46 -8.57 12.01
CA THR A 78 2.32 -9.48 12.19
C THR A 78 1.08 -8.89 11.54
N LEU A 79 0.17 -9.72 11.04
CA LEU A 79 -1.09 -9.23 10.50
C LEU A 79 -2.03 -8.85 11.65
N HIS A 80 -2.60 -7.65 11.60
CA HIS A 80 -3.65 -7.25 12.53
C HIS A 80 -4.89 -8.14 12.31
N PRO A 81 -5.60 -8.58 13.37
CA PRO A 81 -6.78 -9.44 13.20
C PRO A 81 -7.90 -8.82 12.37
N CYS A 82 -7.95 -7.49 12.31
CA CYS A 82 -8.88 -6.73 11.48
C CYS A 82 -8.20 -6.15 10.21
N ALA A 83 -7.11 -6.76 9.74
CA ALA A 83 -6.42 -6.26 8.55
C ALA A 83 -7.28 -6.42 7.30
N THR A 84 -7.26 -5.42 6.43
CA THR A 84 -8.06 -5.37 5.20
C THR A 84 -7.20 -5.43 3.94
N GLU A 85 -7.73 -6.04 2.90
CA GLU A 85 -7.14 -5.97 1.57
C GLU A 85 -7.45 -4.60 0.95
N MET A 86 -6.44 -3.95 0.36
CA MET A 86 -6.59 -2.65 -0.31
C MET A 86 -7.23 -2.80 -1.68
N ASP A 87 -8.18 -1.93 -2.01
CA ASP A 87 -8.65 -1.78 -3.40
C ASP A 87 -7.59 -1.12 -4.30
N ASP A 88 -7.77 -1.20 -5.62
CA ASP A 88 -6.81 -0.67 -6.60
C ASP A 88 -6.55 0.82 -6.43
N GLU A 89 -7.56 1.57 -5.98
CA GLU A 89 -7.45 3.01 -5.78
C GLU A 89 -6.65 3.33 -4.52
N MET A 90 -6.86 2.60 -3.43
CA MET A 90 -6.08 2.72 -2.20
C MET A 90 -4.63 2.35 -2.45
N VAL A 91 -4.36 1.28 -3.22
CA VAL A 91 -3.01 0.94 -3.67
C VAL A 91 -2.40 2.12 -4.44
N ARG A 92 -3.11 2.68 -5.42
CA ARG A 92 -2.63 3.80 -6.24
C ARG A 92 -2.32 5.03 -5.40
N ILE A 93 -3.25 5.46 -4.54
CA ILE A 93 -3.12 6.67 -3.73
C ILE A 93 -1.96 6.52 -2.73
N THR A 94 -1.90 5.39 -2.03
CA THR A 94 -0.87 5.16 -1.00
C THR A 94 0.52 5.01 -1.60
N SER A 95 0.62 4.42 -2.80
CA SER A 95 1.91 4.30 -3.51
C SER A 95 2.55 5.64 -3.87
N ARG A 96 1.76 6.73 -3.98
CA ARG A 96 2.29 8.10 -4.20
C ARG A 96 3.24 8.55 -3.09
N MET A 97 3.15 7.95 -1.90
CA MET A 97 4.01 8.29 -0.77
C MET A 97 5.49 7.96 -1.02
N PHE A 98 5.79 6.98 -1.87
CA PHE A 98 7.17 6.63 -2.24
C PHE A 98 7.85 7.65 -3.17
N TYR A 99 7.09 8.65 -3.63
CA TYR A 99 7.56 9.71 -4.51
C TYR A 99 7.66 11.06 -3.79
N ILE A 100 7.37 11.08 -2.48
CA ILE A 100 7.52 12.29 -1.67
C ILE A 100 9.01 12.48 -1.36
N ASP A 101 9.50 13.67 -1.66
CA ASP A 101 10.88 14.10 -1.38
C ASP A 101 10.94 15.56 -0.89
N GLU A 102 12.15 16.14 -0.91
CA GLU A 102 12.41 17.52 -0.52
C GLU A 102 11.83 18.54 -1.53
N SER A 103 11.68 18.17 -2.80
CA SER A 103 11.16 19.01 -3.86
C SER A 103 9.62 19.02 -3.92
N THR A 104 8.98 17.99 -3.37
CA THR A 104 7.52 17.84 -3.34
C THR A 104 6.87 19.02 -2.62
N THR A 105 5.91 19.66 -3.28
CA THR A 105 5.27 20.87 -2.76
C THR A 105 4.37 20.58 -1.55
N LEU A 106 4.13 21.60 -0.72
CA LEU A 106 3.20 21.47 0.41
C LEU A 106 1.78 21.10 -0.05
N LEU A 107 1.35 21.62 -1.21
CA LEU A 107 0.04 21.32 -1.77
C LEU A 107 -0.07 19.84 -2.15
N GLU A 108 0.95 19.26 -2.80
CA GLU A 108 0.98 17.83 -3.15
C GLU A 108 1.02 16.94 -1.91
N LYS A 109 1.84 17.29 -0.90
CA LYS A 109 1.86 16.57 0.39
C LYS A 109 0.48 16.58 1.05
N THR A 110 -0.21 17.72 1.00
CA THR A 110 -1.56 17.88 1.55
C THR A 110 -2.60 17.09 0.75
N ASP A 111 -2.51 17.07 -0.58
CA ASP A 111 -3.39 16.28 -1.45
C ASP A 111 -3.28 14.77 -1.17
N ILE A 112 -2.05 14.25 -1.06
CA ILE A 112 -1.80 12.83 -0.75
C ILE A 112 -2.37 12.50 0.63
N ARG A 113 -2.02 13.29 1.66
CA ARG A 113 -2.50 13.08 3.03
C ARG A 113 -4.03 13.19 3.12
N GLY A 114 -4.63 14.18 2.45
CA GLY A 114 -6.08 14.38 2.42
C GLY A 114 -6.81 13.22 1.76
N SER A 115 -6.28 12.70 0.64
CA SER A 115 -6.84 11.53 -0.05
C SER A 115 -6.83 10.28 0.83
N LEU A 116 -5.73 10.05 1.56
CA LEU A 116 -5.60 8.93 2.50
C LEU A 116 -6.54 9.09 3.70
N MET A 117 -6.67 10.30 4.24
CA MET A 117 -7.59 10.63 5.33
C MET A 117 -9.04 10.27 4.97
N LEU A 118 -9.50 10.69 3.79
CA LEU A 118 -10.86 10.41 3.33
C LEU A 118 -11.13 8.91 3.18
N ARG A 119 -10.15 8.16 2.66
CA ARG A 119 -10.24 6.70 2.53
C ARG A 119 -10.30 6.01 3.88
N TYR A 120 -9.45 6.44 4.81
CA TYR A 120 -9.48 5.91 6.18
C TYR A 120 -10.83 6.21 6.86
N MET A 121 -11.37 7.42 6.72
CA MET A 121 -12.68 7.77 7.28
C MET A 121 -13.80 6.91 6.69
N ALA A 122 -13.74 6.58 5.40
CA ALA A 122 -14.69 5.67 4.76
C ALA A 122 -14.56 4.22 5.28
N ALA A 123 -13.34 3.76 5.58
CA ALA A 123 -13.08 2.42 6.13
C ALA A 123 -13.33 2.31 7.65
N LEU A 124 -13.36 3.44 8.36
CA LEU A 124 -13.43 3.50 9.83
C LEU A 124 -14.61 2.69 10.43
N PRO A 125 -15.84 2.71 9.87
CA PRO A 125 -16.95 1.95 10.44
C PRO A 125 -16.69 0.44 10.46
N GLU A 126 -16.13 -0.12 9.38
CA GLU A 126 -15.84 -1.56 9.28
C GLU A 126 -14.71 -1.96 10.23
N ILE A 127 -13.65 -1.16 10.28
CA ILE A 127 -12.52 -1.36 11.22
C ILE A 127 -13.04 -1.35 12.66
N THR A 128 -13.87 -0.36 13.00
CA THR A 128 -14.46 -0.20 14.35
C THR A 128 -15.36 -1.38 14.70
N ALA A 129 -16.21 -1.82 13.77
CA ALA A 129 -17.07 -2.98 13.98
C ALA A 129 -16.27 -4.27 14.23
N CYS A 130 -15.15 -4.47 13.52
CA CYS A 130 -14.26 -5.61 13.78
C CYS A 130 -13.63 -5.54 15.17
N ASN A 131 -13.12 -4.38 15.58
CA ASN A 131 -12.53 -4.20 16.91
C ASN A 131 -13.54 -4.46 18.04
N LEU A 132 -14.76 -3.90 17.94
CA LEU A 132 -15.80 -4.11 18.94
C LEU A 132 -16.21 -5.58 19.08
N ARG A 133 -16.32 -6.32 17.96
CA ARG A 133 -16.62 -7.76 18.00
C ARG A 133 -15.50 -8.55 18.68
N ARG A 134 -14.24 -8.13 18.49
CA ARG A 134 -13.08 -8.77 19.12
C ARG A 134 -13.02 -8.50 20.62
N GLU A 135 -13.28 -7.27 21.04
CA GLU A 135 -13.34 -6.89 22.45
C GLU A 135 -14.43 -7.68 23.17
N ALA A 136 -15.63 -7.75 22.60
CA ALA A 136 -16.72 -8.56 23.14
C ALA A 136 -16.38 -10.07 23.23
N ALA A 137 -15.66 -10.61 22.24
CA ALA A 137 -15.21 -12.00 22.26
C ALA A 137 -14.11 -12.26 23.30
N ALA A 138 -13.26 -11.28 23.59
CA ALA A 138 -12.24 -11.38 24.63
C ALA A 138 -12.85 -11.35 26.03
N GLU A 139 -13.91 -10.56 26.23
CA GLU A 139 -14.64 -10.45 27.51
C GLU A 139 -15.51 -11.68 27.83
N THR A 140 -15.99 -12.39 26.81
CA THR A 140 -16.82 -13.60 26.98
C THR A 140 -16.01 -14.90 27.03
N GLY A 141 -14.71 -14.84 26.73
CA GLY A 141 -13.78 -15.97 26.73
C GLY A 141 -12.98 -16.17 28.02
N THR A 142 -13.26 -15.37 29.07
CA THR A 142 -12.76 -15.53 30.45
C THR A 142 -13.84 -16.11 31.35
#